data_AF-A0A7H8QN90-F1
#
_entry.id   AF-A0A7H8QN90-F1
#
_cell.length_a   1.000
_cell.length_b   1.000
_cell.length_c   1.000
_cell.angle_alpha   90.00
_cell.angle_beta   90.00
_cell.angle_gamma   90.00
#
_symmetry.space_group_name_H-M   'P 1'
#
loop_
_entity.id
_entity.type
_entity.pdbx_description
1 polymer ?
#
loop_
_entity_poly.entity_id
_entity_poly.type
_entity_poly.pdbx_seq_one_letter_code
_entity_poly.pdbx_strand_id
1 'polypeptide(L)'
;MDRWCIFDSSPRQRPHTSWPITTFQGVLLNIILAIFIARENVSLDLSMRCILPEDKYELLVALVQSCRRWGIFSYPNMVLQQEAHAPPALVYVNIEEIKRFGLALYKVCRLSTPCDSTGESANGGRKDLLTLADLCFCMPDSDELWNAPFGAEFEVLNKSDSLAVARHNGNEKNWISQASSLLHDARVDFDWL
;
A
#
# COMPACT_ATOMS: atom_id res chain seq x y z
N MET A 1 26.00 -16.28 7.85
CA MET A 1 26.18 -15.13 6.95
C MET A 1 26.22 -15.70 5.55
N ASP A 2 25.07 -15.90 4.91
CA ASP A 2 24.99 -16.51 3.58
C ASP A 2 23.96 -15.80 2.70
N ARG A 3 24.44 -14.73 2.07
CA ARG A 3 24.43 -14.47 0.62
C ARG A 3 23.13 -14.82 -0.15
N TRP A 4 22.18 -13.89 -0.15
CA TRP A 4 21.18 -13.75 -1.23
C TRP A 4 21.65 -12.70 -2.24
N CYS A 5 22.58 -13.06 -3.11
CA CYS A 5 22.90 -12.26 -4.30
C CYS A 5 22.72 -13.12 -5.53
N ILE A 6 21.60 -12.94 -6.24
CA ILE A 6 21.48 -13.33 -7.64
C ILE A 6 21.41 -12.02 -8.43
N PHE A 7 22.55 -11.61 -8.97
CA PHE A 7 22.59 -10.75 -10.15
C PHE A 7 22.42 -11.66 -11.36
N ASP A 8 21.40 -11.42 -12.16
CA ASP A 8 21.34 -11.92 -13.53
C ASP A 8 21.22 -10.72 -14.46
N SER A 9 22.36 -10.35 -15.03
CA SER A 9 22.50 -9.44 -16.15
C SER A 9 22.15 -10.17 -17.45
N SER A 10 20.90 -10.04 -17.88
CA SER A 10 20.42 -10.30 -19.23
C SER A 10 19.15 -9.46 -19.42
N PRO A 11 18.75 -9.00 -20.63
CA PRO A 11 17.50 -8.27 -20.82
C PRO A 11 16.35 -9.27 -20.65
N ARG A 12 16.05 -9.59 -19.39
CA ARG A 12 15.07 -10.58 -18.96
C ARG A 12 13.70 -10.10 -19.44
N GLN A 13 13.15 -10.78 -20.44
CA GLN A 13 11.74 -11.13 -20.40
C GLN A 13 11.48 -11.62 -18.99
N ARG A 14 10.86 -10.79 -18.15
CA ARG A 14 10.46 -11.22 -16.82
C ARG A 14 9.47 -12.36 -17.07
N PRO A 15 9.72 -13.60 -16.64
CA PRO A 15 8.63 -14.56 -16.56
C PRO A 15 7.50 -13.85 -15.81
N HIS A 16 6.26 -14.04 -16.26
CA HIS A 16 5.06 -13.53 -15.60
C HIS A 16 4.96 -14.15 -14.20
N THR A 17 5.81 -13.72 -13.29
CA THR A 17 5.77 -14.09 -11.89
C THR A 17 4.70 -13.23 -11.28
N SER A 18 3.61 -13.87 -10.87
CA SER A 18 2.55 -13.21 -10.13
C SER A 18 3.10 -12.50 -8.91
N TRP A 19 2.52 -11.35 -8.58
CA TRP A 19 2.88 -10.62 -7.37
C TRP A 19 2.58 -11.48 -6.14
N PRO A 20 3.51 -11.59 -5.17
CA PRO A 20 3.29 -12.36 -3.94
C PRO A 20 2.45 -11.54 -2.93
N ILE A 21 1.25 -11.12 -3.35
CA ILE A 21 0.36 -10.22 -2.58
C ILE A 21 0.02 -10.82 -1.22
N THR A 22 -0.32 -12.10 -1.15
CA THR A 22 -0.63 -12.80 0.11
C THR A 22 0.55 -12.75 1.09
N THR A 23 1.78 -12.90 0.60
CA THR A 23 2.98 -12.77 1.44
C THR A 23 3.15 -11.35 1.95
N PHE A 24 2.97 -10.35 1.09
CA PHE A 24 3.05 -8.94 1.48
C PHE A 24 1.99 -8.56 2.52
N GLN A 25 0.75 -9.04 2.34
CA GLN A 25 -0.33 -8.86 3.31
C GLN A 25 -0.02 -9.52 4.65
N GLY A 26 0.50 -10.75 4.65
CA GLY A 26 0.88 -11.45 5.87
C GLY A 26 1.97 -10.71 6.66
N VAL A 27 2.98 -10.16 5.96
CA VAL A 27 4.02 -9.33 6.57
C VAL A 27 3.43 -8.03 7.13
N LEU A 28 2.56 -7.35 6.37
CA LEU A 28 1.91 -6.13 6.82
C LEU A 28 1.04 -6.37 8.08
N LEU A 29 0.27 -7.45 8.10
CA LEU A 29 -0.52 -7.85 9.26
C LEU A 29 0.37 -8.14 10.49
N ASN A 30 1.51 -8.81 10.29
CA ASN A 30 2.46 -9.04 11.38
C ASN A 30 2.97 -7.72 11.99
N ILE A 31 3.25 -6.72 11.15
CA ILE A 31 3.68 -5.39 11.58
C ILE A 31 2.54 -4.66 12.29
N ILE A 32 1.32 -4.70 11.75
CA ILE A 32 0.13 -4.10 12.37
C ILE A 32 -0.11 -4.68 13.77
N LEU A 33 -0.01 -6.00 13.93
CA LEU A 33 -0.13 -6.65 15.24
C LEU A 33 0.97 -6.20 16.20
N ALA A 34 2.21 -6.05 15.73
CA ALA A 34 3.30 -5.51 16.55
C ALA A 34 3.02 -4.07 17.00
N ILE A 35 2.41 -3.23 16.13
CA ILE A 35 1.97 -1.88 16.48
C ILE A 35 0.91 -1.92 17.58
N PHE A 36 -0.11 -2.78 17.47
CA PHE A 36 -1.16 -2.91 18.48
C PHE A 36 -0.60 -3.34 19.84
N ILE A 37 0.28 -4.34 19.86
CA ILE A 37 0.96 -4.80 21.08
C ILE A 37 1.81 -3.66 21.68
N ALA A 38 2.52 -2.88 20.86
CA ALA A 38 3.29 -1.75 21.34
C ALA A 38 2.41 -0.63 21.93
N ARG A 39 1.23 -0.38 21.34
CA ARG A 39 0.26 0.63 21.83
C ARG A 39 -0.36 0.28 23.18
N GLU A 40 -0.61 -1.00 23.45
CA GLU A 40 -1.16 -1.44 24.74
C GLU A 40 -0.17 -1.21 25.89
N ASN A 41 1.14 -1.19 25.59
CA ASN A 41 2.22 -1.09 26.57
C ASN A 41 2.78 0.34 26.75
N VAL A 42 2.35 1.32 25.95
CA VAL A 42 2.91 2.69 25.96
C VAL A 42 1.78 3.72 25.93
N SER A 43 1.78 4.66 26.88
CA SER A 43 0.94 5.86 26.78
C SER A 43 1.33 6.62 25.53
N LEU A 44 0.43 6.65 24.53
CA LEU A 44 0.65 7.27 23.22
C LEU A 44 1.39 8.60 23.35
N ASP A 45 2.54 8.72 22.69
CA ASP A 45 3.19 10.00 22.47
C ASP A 45 2.21 10.95 21.76
N LEU A 46 2.29 12.25 22.06
CA LEU A 46 1.47 13.32 21.47
C LEU A 46 1.54 13.35 19.93
N SER A 47 2.52 12.65 19.33
CA SER A 47 2.66 12.47 17.89
C SER A 47 1.82 11.33 17.28
N MET A 48 1.11 10.54 18.09
CA MET A 48 0.36 9.33 17.68
C MET A 48 1.18 8.27 16.93
N ARG A 49 2.52 8.38 16.94
CA ARG A 49 3.44 7.42 16.30
C ARG A 49 3.78 6.29 17.26
N CYS A 50 4.03 5.12 16.71
CA CYS A 50 4.43 3.93 17.43
C CYS A 50 5.90 3.63 17.17
N ILE A 51 6.65 3.43 18.24
CA ILE A 51 8.02 2.94 18.16
C ILE A 51 7.94 1.44 17.87
N LEU A 52 8.46 1.04 16.71
CA LEU A 52 8.56 -0.37 16.36
C LEU A 52 9.89 -0.94 16.89
N PRO A 53 9.88 -2.20 17.34
CA PRO A 53 11.12 -2.97 17.50
C PRO A 53 11.93 -2.97 16.21
N GLU A 54 13.26 -2.97 16.32
CA GLU A 54 14.17 -2.81 15.18
C GLU A 54 13.95 -3.86 14.10
N ASP A 55 13.74 -5.13 14.48
CA ASP A 55 13.45 -6.23 13.56
C ASP A 55 12.16 -6.00 12.76
N LYS A 56 11.14 -5.39 13.38
CA LYS A 56 9.86 -5.05 12.74
C LYS A 56 9.99 -3.84 11.83
N TYR A 57 10.79 -2.86 12.22
CA TYR A 57 11.05 -1.70 11.39
C TYR A 57 11.83 -2.10 10.13
N GLU A 58 12.89 -2.89 10.26
CA GLU A 58 13.65 -3.42 9.11
C GLU A 58 12.77 -4.28 8.19
N LEU A 59 11.87 -5.07 8.75
CA LEU A 59 10.88 -5.82 7.98
C LEU A 59 9.93 -4.91 7.18
N LEU A 60 9.49 -3.80 7.78
CA LEU A 60 8.68 -2.79 7.10
C LEU A 60 9.46 -2.13 5.95
N VAL A 61 10.73 -1.79 6.16
CA VAL A 61 11.61 -1.25 5.11
C VAL A 61 11.74 -2.24 3.95
N ALA A 62 12.05 -3.51 4.25
CA ALA A 62 12.20 -4.57 3.27
C ALA A 62 10.90 -4.81 2.47
N LEU A 63 9.74 -4.73 3.14
CA LEU A 63 8.43 -4.83 2.50
C LEU A 63 8.24 -3.67 1.51
N VAL A 64 8.43 -2.42 1.94
CA VAL A 64 8.27 -1.23 1.08
C VAL A 64 9.20 -1.30 -0.14
N GLN A 65 10.47 -1.65 0.07
CA GLN A 65 11.43 -1.81 -1.03
C GLN A 65 11.02 -2.92 -2.00
N SER A 66 10.48 -4.02 -1.50
CA SER A 66 9.97 -5.12 -2.34
C SER A 66 8.76 -4.66 -3.14
N CYS A 67 7.77 -4.03 -2.52
CA CYS A 67 6.60 -3.46 -3.19
C CYS A 67 7.00 -2.47 -4.31
N ARG A 68 8.00 -1.61 -4.07
CA ARG A 68 8.57 -0.71 -5.09
C ARG A 68 9.20 -1.48 -6.26
N ARG A 69 10.01 -2.50 -5.99
CA ARG A 69 10.64 -3.33 -7.03
C ARG A 69 9.62 -4.05 -7.91
N TRP A 70 8.52 -4.51 -7.31
CA TRP A 70 7.40 -5.13 -8.01
C TRP A 70 6.50 -4.11 -8.72
N GLY A 71 6.60 -2.83 -8.36
CA GLY A 71 5.86 -1.73 -8.99
C GLY A 71 4.38 -1.70 -8.62
N ILE A 72 4.01 -2.23 -7.44
CA ILE A 72 2.61 -2.44 -7.06
C ILE A 72 1.86 -1.14 -6.79
N PHE A 73 2.54 -0.03 -6.54
CA PHE A 73 1.93 1.27 -6.24
C PHE A 73 1.51 2.04 -7.51
N SER A 74 1.43 1.38 -8.65
CA SER A 74 1.09 1.99 -9.94
C SER A 74 -0.11 1.26 -10.54
N TYR A 75 -1.21 1.99 -10.77
CA TYR A 75 -2.41 1.45 -11.40
C TYR A 75 -2.12 0.81 -12.77
N PRO A 76 -1.34 1.45 -13.69
CA PRO A 76 -0.94 0.80 -14.93
C PRO A 76 -0.29 -0.58 -14.74
N ASN A 77 0.58 -0.72 -13.74
CA ASN A 77 1.20 -2.01 -13.43
C ASN A 77 0.19 -3.03 -12.89
N MET A 78 -0.79 -2.61 -12.08
CA MET A 78 -1.84 -3.49 -11.56
C MET A 78 -2.67 -4.09 -12.71
N VAL A 79 -2.99 -3.28 -13.73
CA VAL A 79 -3.73 -3.71 -14.93
C VAL A 79 -2.91 -4.69 -15.75
N LEU A 80 -1.60 -4.43 -15.94
CA LEU A 80 -0.71 -5.30 -16.71
C LEU A 80 -0.50 -6.69 -16.08
N GLN A 81 -0.76 -6.85 -14.78
CA GLN A 81 -0.68 -8.15 -14.10
C GLN A 81 -1.92 -9.03 -14.27
N GLN A 82 -3.03 -8.46 -14.75
CA GLN A 82 -4.28 -9.21 -14.87
C GLN A 82 -4.23 -10.15 -16.08
N GLU A 83 -4.81 -11.33 -15.93
CA GLU A 83 -4.95 -12.27 -17.04
C GLU A 83 -5.91 -11.71 -18.10
N ALA A 84 -5.58 -11.85 -19.38
CA ALA A 84 -6.35 -11.29 -20.49
C ALA A 84 -7.81 -11.79 -20.56
N HIS A 85 -8.08 -12.95 -19.95
CA HIS A 85 -9.40 -13.60 -19.94
C HIS A 85 -10.04 -13.65 -18.55
N ALA A 86 -9.48 -12.95 -17.55
CA ALA A 86 -10.08 -12.89 -16.23
C ALA A 86 -11.46 -12.20 -16.27
N PRO A 87 -12.45 -12.69 -15.50
CA PRO A 87 -13.74 -12.01 -15.37
C PRO A 87 -13.56 -10.55 -14.90
N PRO A 88 -14.30 -9.58 -15.44
CA PRO A 88 -14.16 -8.17 -15.06
C PRO A 88 -14.32 -7.91 -13.55
N ALA A 89 -15.23 -8.64 -12.89
CA ALA A 89 -15.41 -8.56 -11.45
C ALA A 89 -14.17 -9.02 -10.67
N LEU A 90 -13.52 -10.10 -11.11
CA LEU A 90 -12.28 -10.59 -10.51
C LEU A 90 -11.13 -9.61 -10.70
N VAL A 91 -11.00 -9.05 -11.91
CA VAL A 91 -10.00 -8.01 -12.22
C VAL A 91 -10.19 -6.79 -11.31
N TYR A 92 -11.43 -6.33 -11.16
CA TYR A 92 -11.76 -5.22 -10.27
C TYR A 92 -11.35 -5.52 -8.82
N VAL A 93 -11.82 -6.65 -8.27
CA VAL A 93 -11.53 -7.06 -6.89
C VAL A 93 -10.03 -7.14 -6.64
N ASN A 94 -9.26 -7.75 -7.56
CA ASN A 94 -7.80 -7.85 -7.45
C ASN A 94 -7.13 -6.46 -7.41
N ILE A 95 -7.51 -5.56 -8.32
CA ILE A 95 -6.96 -4.20 -8.36
C ILE A 95 -7.29 -3.46 -7.05
N GLU A 96 -8.55 -3.53 -6.63
CA GLU A 96 -9.05 -2.88 -5.42
C GLU A 96 -8.39 -3.41 -4.14
N GLU A 97 -8.08 -4.70 -4.09
CA GLU A 97 -7.29 -5.31 -3.03
C GLU A 97 -5.87 -4.73 -2.97
N ILE A 98 -5.19 -4.61 -4.11
CA ILE A 98 -3.82 -4.09 -4.18
C ILE A 98 -3.80 -2.61 -3.78
N LYS A 99 -4.79 -1.82 -4.18
CA LYS A 99 -4.91 -0.42 -3.76
C LYS A 99 -5.11 -0.29 -2.24
N ARG A 100 -6.03 -1.07 -1.65
CA ARG A 100 -6.25 -1.10 -0.20
C ARG A 100 -4.98 -1.51 0.54
N PHE A 101 -4.28 -2.53 0.04
CA PHE A 101 -2.98 -2.94 0.58
C PHE A 101 -1.95 -1.79 0.53
N GLY A 102 -1.77 -1.15 -0.62
CA GLY A 102 -0.81 -0.07 -0.79
C GLY A 102 -1.11 1.12 0.12
N LEU A 103 -2.39 1.47 0.26
CA LEU A 103 -2.84 2.52 1.16
C LEU A 103 -2.65 2.15 2.64
N ALA A 104 -2.94 0.91 3.03
CA ALA A 104 -2.69 0.43 4.40
C ALA A 104 -1.19 0.45 4.74
N LEU A 105 -0.34 0.00 3.82
CA LEU A 105 1.12 0.03 3.99
C LEU A 105 1.64 1.47 4.16
N TYR A 106 1.15 2.43 3.37
CA TYR A 106 1.48 3.84 3.55
C TYR A 106 1.15 4.34 4.96
N LYS A 107 -0.02 3.97 5.48
CA LYS A 107 -0.46 4.42 6.80
C LYS A 107 0.35 3.78 7.92
N VAL A 108 0.69 2.49 7.80
CA VAL A 108 1.64 1.82 8.69
C VAL A 108 3.01 2.51 8.66
N CYS A 109 3.52 2.88 7.49
CA CYS A 109 4.77 3.64 7.37
C CYS A 109 4.72 4.99 8.09
N ARG A 110 3.59 5.69 8.02
CA ARG A 110 3.37 6.98 8.69
C ARG A 110 3.24 6.86 10.21
N LEU A 111 2.63 5.78 10.69
CA LEU A 111 2.49 5.49 12.11
C LEU A 111 3.79 4.97 12.73
N SER A 112 4.70 4.40 11.94
CA SER A 112 5.88 3.71 12.45
C SER A 112 7.09 4.63 12.61
N THR A 113 7.79 4.49 13.73
CA THR A 113 9.04 5.20 14.01
C THR A 113 10.14 4.23 14.44
N PRO A 114 11.39 4.38 13.91
CA PRO A 114 12.52 3.61 14.39
C PRO A 114 12.82 3.91 15.87
N CYS A 115 13.26 2.88 16.60
CA CYS A 115 13.59 2.95 18.02
C CYS A 115 14.70 3.98 18.34
N ASP A 116 15.67 4.12 17.45
CA ASP A 116 16.86 4.97 17.65
C ASP A 116 16.61 6.49 17.55
N SER A 117 15.39 6.92 17.25
CA SER A 117 15.07 8.34 17.06
C SER A 117 14.82 9.14 18.34
N THR A 118 15.05 8.54 19.52
CA THR A 118 14.79 9.16 20.82
C THR A 118 15.87 10.19 21.26
N GLY A 119 16.95 10.39 20.49
CA GLY A 119 18.14 11.13 20.96
C GLY A 119 18.61 12.34 20.16
N GLU A 120 18.32 12.46 18.86
CA GLU A 120 18.98 13.48 18.03
C GLU A 120 18.01 14.22 17.09
N SER A 121 17.84 15.52 17.39
CA SER A 121 17.34 16.59 16.52
C SER A 121 16.07 16.30 15.69
N ALA A 122 14.95 16.80 16.19
CA ALA A 122 13.64 16.90 15.53
C ALA A 122 13.61 17.77 14.24
N ASN A 123 14.76 18.04 13.59
CA ASN A 123 14.87 18.95 12.45
C ASN A 123 15.78 18.48 11.30
N GLY A 124 16.28 17.24 11.34
CA GLY A 124 16.95 16.62 10.18
C GLY A 124 15.92 15.86 9.35
N GLY A 125 15.62 16.32 8.13
CA GLY A 125 14.55 15.80 7.26
C GLY A 125 14.51 14.27 7.14
N ARG A 126 13.72 13.64 8.02
CA ARG A 126 13.53 12.20 8.03
C ARG A 126 12.69 11.85 6.80
N LYS A 127 13.29 11.11 5.87
CA LYS A 127 12.61 10.66 4.66
C LYS A 127 11.56 9.62 5.05
N ASP A 128 10.30 9.96 4.88
CA ASP A 128 9.19 9.01 5.03
C ASP A 128 9.46 7.78 4.14
N LEU A 129 9.28 6.57 4.69
CA LEU A 129 9.55 5.32 3.97
C LEU A 129 8.70 5.21 2.69
N LEU A 130 7.44 5.63 2.81
CA LEU A 130 6.46 5.68 1.75
C LEU A 130 5.65 6.96 1.90
N THR A 131 5.51 7.71 0.82
CA THR A 131 4.79 8.99 0.76
C THR A 131 3.54 8.86 -0.10
N LEU A 132 2.63 9.84 -0.01
CA LEU A 132 1.48 9.90 -0.93
C LEU A 132 1.93 9.99 -2.38
N ALA A 133 3.07 10.64 -2.67
CA ALA A 133 3.63 10.78 -4.01
C ALA A 133 4.01 9.43 -4.64
N ASP A 134 4.27 8.40 -3.83
CA ASP A 134 4.56 7.05 -4.31
C ASP A 134 3.30 6.29 -4.79
N LEU A 135 2.09 6.74 -4.41
CA LEU A 135 0.83 6.03 -4.69
C LEU A 135 0.16 6.53 -5.97
N CYS A 136 0.52 5.92 -7.11
CA CYS A 136 0.02 6.26 -8.45
C CYS A 136 -1.25 5.48 -8.80
N PHE A 137 -2.28 5.65 -7.99
CA PHE A 137 -3.63 5.11 -8.20
C PHE A 137 -4.65 6.02 -7.48
N CYS A 138 -5.93 6.00 -7.86
CA CYS A 138 -6.97 6.76 -7.15
C CYS A 138 -7.31 6.12 -5.81
N MET A 139 -8.09 6.80 -4.96
CA MET A 139 -8.59 6.18 -3.73
C MET A 139 -9.31 4.85 -4.02
N PRO A 140 -9.14 3.82 -3.18
CA PRO A 140 -9.94 2.60 -3.27
C PRO A 140 -11.43 2.94 -3.17
N ASP A 141 -12.27 2.22 -3.94
CA ASP A 141 -13.71 2.43 -3.98
C ASP A 141 -14.42 1.81 -2.77
N SER A 142 -15.72 2.15 -2.59
CA SER A 142 -16.55 1.58 -1.52
C SER A 142 -16.68 0.06 -1.63
N ASP A 143 -16.92 -0.59 -0.48
CA ASP A 143 -16.96 -2.05 -0.38
C ASP A 143 -18.24 -2.68 -0.98
N GLU A 144 -19.00 -1.95 -1.81
CA GLU A 144 -20.28 -2.43 -2.37
C GLU A 144 -20.10 -3.66 -3.27
N LEU A 145 -19.15 -3.61 -4.21
CA LEU A 145 -18.84 -4.78 -5.05
C LEU A 145 -18.06 -5.84 -4.27
N TRP A 146 -17.23 -5.42 -3.32
CA TRP A 146 -16.45 -6.32 -2.46
C TRP A 146 -17.33 -7.17 -1.54
N ASN A 147 -18.42 -6.60 -1.04
CA ASN A 147 -19.40 -7.25 -0.17
C ASN A 147 -20.60 -7.85 -0.95
N ALA A 148 -20.59 -7.79 -2.28
CA ALA A 148 -21.70 -8.30 -3.08
C ALA A 148 -21.84 -9.83 -2.89
N PRO A 149 -23.06 -10.34 -2.65
CA PRO A 149 -23.28 -11.77 -2.57
C PRO A 149 -22.99 -12.43 -3.93
N PHE A 150 -22.43 -13.63 -3.90
CA PHE A 150 -22.16 -14.45 -5.09
C PHE A 150 -23.41 -14.53 -6.00
N GLY A 151 -23.25 -14.18 -7.27
CA GLY A 151 -24.30 -14.12 -8.28
C GLY A 151 -24.95 -12.75 -8.48
N ALA A 152 -24.72 -11.78 -7.58
CA ALA A 152 -25.19 -10.41 -7.72
C ALA A 152 -24.14 -9.46 -8.32
N GLU A 153 -22.90 -9.93 -8.55
CA GLU A 153 -21.79 -9.11 -9.07
C GLU A 153 -22.12 -8.44 -10.40
N PHE A 154 -22.87 -9.10 -11.28
CA PHE A 154 -23.28 -8.51 -12.57
C PHE A 154 -24.31 -7.40 -12.41
N GLU A 155 -25.23 -7.51 -11.45
CA GLU A 155 -26.22 -6.47 -11.19
C GLU A 155 -25.61 -5.26 -10.50
N VAL A 156 -24.66 -5.48 -9.59
CA VAL A 156 -23.89 -4.41 -8.95
C VAL A 156 -22.95 -3.78 -9.97
N LEU A 157 -22.24 -4.54 -10.81
CA LEU A 157 -21.36 -3.97 -11.85
C LEU A 157 -22.11 -3.18 -12.93
N ASN A 158 -23.39 -3.49 -13.16
CA ASN A 158 -24.28 -2.73 -14.06
C ASN A 158 -24.89 -1.49 -13.37
N LYS A 159 -25.00 -1.47 -12.04
CA LYS A 159 -25.53 -0.34 -11.25
C LYS A 159 -24.43 0.63 -10.80
N SER A 160 -23.30 0.09 -10.38
CA SER A 160 -22.06 0.81 -10.13
C SER A 160 -21.49 1.20 -11.48
N ASP A 161 -21.23 2.49 -11.71
CA ASP A 161 -20.55 2.97 -12.92
C ASP A 161 -19.10 2.46 -12.97
N SER A 162 -18.90 1.15 -13.19
CA SER A 162 -17.61 0.49 -13.35
C SER A 162 -16.78 1.13 -14.46
N LEU A 163 -17.46 1.66 -15.47
CA LEU A 163 -16.89 2.51 -16.51
C LEU A 163 -16.38 3.85 -15.97
N ALA A 164 -17.08 4.50 -15.04
CA ALA A 164 -16.63 5.75 -14.41
C ALA A 164 -15.46 5.53 -13.46
N VAL A 165 -15.43 4.41 -12.74
CA VAL A 165 -14.29 4.02 -11.89
C VAL A 165 -13.05 3.72 -12.73
N ALA A 166 -13.17 2.94 -13.79
CA ALA A 166 -12.07 2.67 -14.72
C ALA A 166 -11.56 3.98 -15.35
N ARG A 167 -12.47 4.90 -15.70
CA ARG A 167 -12.13 6.26 -16.18
C ARG A 167 -11.45 7.12 -15.10
N HIS A 168 -11.86 7.00 -13.84
CA HIS A 168 -11.27 7.74 -12.72
C HIS A 168 -9.84 7.26 -12.47
N ASN A 169 -9.62 5.94 -12.51
CA ASN A 169 -8.31 5.33 -12.40
C ASN A 169 -7.38 5.63 -13.58
N GLY A 170 -7.92 5.68 -14.80
CA GLY A 170 -7.16 6.03 -15.99
C GLY A 170 -6.78 7.51 -16.08
N ASN A 171 -7.40 8.38 -15.28
CA ASN A 171 -7.08 9.79 -15.22
C ASN A 171 -6.08 10.07 -14.09
N GLU A 172 -4.83 10.34 -14.45
CA GLU A 172 -3.73 10.58 -13.51
C GLU A 172 -4.01 11.73 -12.54
N LYS A 173 -4.85 12.70 -12.92
CA LYS A 173 -5.24 13.83 -12.07
C LYS A 173 -5.95 13.41 -10.78
N ASN A 174 -6.54 12.22 -10.78
CA ASN A 174 -7.28 11.67 -9.64
C ASN A 174 -6.42 10.78 -8.75
N TRP A 175 -5.15 10.58 -9.07
CA TRP A 175 -4.27 9.73 -8.29
C TRP A 175 -3.90 10.38 -6.96
N ILE A 176 -3.71 9.55 -5.94
CA ILE A 176 -3.26 9.96 -4.61
C ILE A 176 -1.92 10.71 -4.69
N SER A 177 -1.05 10.32 -5.62
CA SER A 177 0.21 11.00 -5.88
C SER A 177 0.04 12.48 -6.26
N GLN A 178 -1.06 12.87 -6.90
CA GLN A 178 -1.36 14.27 -7.19
C GLN A 178 -1.81 15.04 -5.95
N ALA A 179 -2.57 14.39 -5.07
CA ALA A 179 -2.98 14.98 -3.80
C ALA A 179 -1.80 15.27 -2.86
N SER A 180 -0.65 14.58 -3.03
CA SER A 180 0.57 14.88 -2.26
C SER A 180 1.03 16.33 -2.42
N SER A 181 0.82 16.92 -3.61
CA SER A 181 1.15 18.33 -3.87
C SER A 181 0.22 19.31 -3.15
N LEU A 182 -0.99 18.87 -2.80
CA LEU A 182 -2.01 19.66 -2.10
C LEU A 182 -1.95 19.47 -0.58
N LEU A 183 -1.53 18.29 -0.12
CA LEU A 183 -1.50 17.86 1.29
C LEU A 183 -0.11 17.96 1.95
N HIS A 184 0.80 18.78 1.41
CA HIS A 184 2.05 19.17 2.11
C HIS A 184 1.80 19.95 3.42
N ASP A 185 0.59 19.95 3.95
CA ASP A 185 0.24 20.57 5.23
C ASP A 185 0.55 19.62 6.40
N ALA A 186 1.42 20.09 7.29
CA ALA A 186 2.13 19.31 8.29
C ALA A 186 1.28 18.82 9.48
N ARG A 187 -0.07 18.92 9.41
CA ARG A 187 -0.93 18.74 10.59
C ARG A 187 -2.31 18.14 10.32
N VAL A 188 -2.52 17.45 9.20
CA VAL A 188 -3.81 16.75 9.03
C VAL A 188 -3.74 15.40 9.72
N ASP A 189 -4.27 15.39 10.94
CA ASP A 189 -4.66 14.19 11.67
C ASP A 189 -5.78 13.52 10.88
N PHE A 190 -5.54 12.32 10.37
CA PHE A 190 -6.52 11.55 9.61
C PHE A 190 -6.89 10.31 10.41
N ASP A 191 -7.88 10.46 11.27
CA ASP A 191 -8.60 9.37 11.94
C ASP A 191 -9.42 8.59 10.90
N TRP A 192 -9.09 7.31 10.69
CA TRP A 192 -9.97 6.33 10.06
C TRP A 192 -9.53 4.88 10.40
N LEU A 193 -9.18 4.61 11.66
CA LEU A 193 -9.27 3.24 12.21
C LEU A 193 -10.47 3.15 13.15
#